data_AF-A0A442B245-F1
#
_entry.id   AF-A0A442B245-F1
#
_cell.length_a   1.000
_cell.length_b   1.000
_cell.length_c   1.000
_cell.angle_alpha   90.00
_cell.angle_beta   90.00
_cell.angle_gamma   90.00
#
_symmetry.space_group_name_H-M   'P 1'
#
loop_
_entity.id
_entity.type
_entity.pdbx_description
1 polymer ?
#
loop_
_entity_poly.entity_id
_entity_poly.type
_entity_poly.pdbx_seq_one_letter_code
_entity_poly.pdbx_strand_id
1 'polypeptide(L)'
;MLPDTTEVMIIGAGPTGLALSIALHQAGVDHVLVERLAMGLNTSRAGVIHAQTLASLEPLGVAGRLVELGLKLDDFAIRDRDRTLLKLGFGNLPSPYPHVLMIPQNLTEEILAERIAKLGGVIHRGVEAKAVTQDSDGAHVTVVQDGREKSISARYVVGADGMHSVVREAAGIGFEGEAYDGVFVLADVRLDWPLGPTEVSLLFSPAGLVVVAPLPDGSYRIVATVDQAPEKPDIADIQALLDRRGPSGGRARVLDLTWSSRFRVHHRIARSYRNERLFVMGDAAHVHSPAGGQGMNTGLIDAVVLGELLGDVINGVRPESELDLYEDLRRPAAQEVIELAGRLTSMALIRAPLLRILRNVALGLVNRIPMINRGITLKLSGLSRAKMAILPAPSQPGVRKQPTRSEVKLVA
;
A
#
# COMPACT_ATOMS: atom_id res chain seq x y z
N MET A 1 29.63 7.64 -0.66
CA MET A 1 30.04 6.52 0.23
C MET A 1 29.02 6.45 1.35
N LEU A 2 28.73 5.26 1.86
CA LEU A 2 27.87 5.11 3.04
C LEU A 2 28.58 5.69 4.28
N PRO A 3 27.90 6.44 5.16
CA PRO A 3 28.51 6.97 6.38
C PRO A 3 28.73 5.86 7.43
N ASP A 4 29.42 6.17 8.51
CA ASP A 4 29.55 5.26 9.67
C ASP A 4 28.40 5.43 10.66
N THR A 5 27.77 6.60 10.68
CA THR A 5 26.66 6.96 11.58
C THR A 5 25.57 7.75 10.85
N THR A 6 24.32 7.66 11.31
CA THR A 6 23.22 8.53 10.85
C THR A 6 22.12 8.66 11.93
N GLU A 7 21.18 9.60 11.82
CA GLU A 7 20.02 9.61 12.74
C GLU A 7 19.03 8.49 12.39
N VAL A 8 18.69 8.33 11.10
CA VAL A 8 17.71 7.31 10.66
C VAL A 8 18.27 6.46 9.51
N MET A 9 18.26 5.14 9.68
CA MET A 9 18.58 4.19 8.61
C MET A 9 17.29 3.57 8.04
N ILE A 10 17.02 3.77 6.76
CA ILE A 10 15.88 3.20 6.05
C ILE A 10 16.35 2.02 5.22
N ILE A 11 15.75 0.85 5.42
CA ILE A 11 16.08 -0.37 4.70
C ILE A 11 14.94 -0.69 3.72
N GLY A 12 15.22 -0.62 2.42
CA GLY A 12 14.28 -0.86 1.32
C GLY A 12 13.82 0.43 0.64
N ALA A 13 14.06 0.54 -0.67
CA ALA A 13 13.68 1.70 -1.49
C ALA A 13 12.48 1.41 -2.40
N GLY A 14 11.49 0.69 -1.87
CA GLY A 14 10.13 0.67 -2.44
C GLY A 14 9.38 1.99 -2.17
N PRO A 15 8.11 2.11 -2.58
CA PRO A 15 7.36 3.37 -2.49
C PRO A 15 7.33 3.95 -1.07
N THR A 16 7.18 3.06 -0.08
CA THR A 16 7.14 3.41 1.34
C THR A 16 8.47 3.96 1.87
N GLY A 17 9.59 3.31 1.57
CA GLY A 17 10.92 3.80 1.97
C GLY A 17 11.31 5.11 1.27
N LEU A 18 10.96 5.24 -0.01
CA LEU A 18 11.18 6.47 -0.77
C LEU A 18 10.36 7.65 -0.20
N ALA A 19 9.08 7.42 0.11
CA ALA A 19 8.24 8.45 0.72
C ALA A 19 8.75 8.89 2.10
N LEU A 20 9.24 7.96 2.93
CA LEU A 20 9.84 8.30 4.22
C LEU A 20 11.11 9.14 4.05
N SER A 21 11.98 8.78 3.10
CA SER A 21 13.19 9.57 2.81
C SER A 21 12.85 11.01 2.43
N ILE A 22 11.79 11.24 1.64
CA ILE A 22 11.32 12.59 1.32
C ILE A 22 10.87 13.34 2.58
N ALA A 23 10.06 12.71 3.42
CA ALA A 23 9.56 13.30 4.66
C ALA A 23 10.72 13.70 5.60
N LEU A 24 11.71 12.81 5.79
CA LEU A 24 12.89 13.08 6.61
C LEU A 24 13.78 14.18 6.01
N HIS A 25 13.96 14.20 4.68
CA HIS A 25 14.65 15.30 4.00
C HIS A 25 14.00 16.66 4.29
N GLN A 26 12.67 16.73 4.19
CA GLN A 26 11.93 17.97 4.45
C GLN A 26 11.95 18.39 5.92
N ALA A 27 12.06 17.42 6.84
CA ALA A 27 12.24 17.66 8.27
C ALA A 27 13.70 18.01 8.65
N GLY A 28 14.64 18.00 7.70
CA GLY A 28 16.06 18.26 7.97
C GLY A 28 16.76 17.17 8.78
N VAL A 29 16.22 15.94 8.77
CA VAL A 29 16.77 14.80 9.51
C VAL A 29 17.82 14.08 8.64
N ASP A 30 19.02 13.88 9.22
CA ASP A 30 20.06 13.05 8.62
C ASP A 30 19.61 11.59 8.51
N HIS A 31 19.68 11.03 7.30
CA HIS A 31 19.26 9.66 7.09
C HIS A 31 19.98 9.01 5.91
N VAL A 32 20.01 7.67 5.95
CA VAL A 32 20.54 6.84 4.88
C VAL A 32 19.45 5.91 4.39
N LEU A 33 19.21 5.88 3.08
CA LEU A 33 18.29 4.94 2.43
C LEU A 33 19.09 3.91 1.62
N VAL A 34 18.95 2.63 1.97
CA VAL A 34 19.59 1.51 1.26
C VAL A 34 18.59 0.62 0.55
N GLU A 35 19.01 0.04 -0.57
CA GLU A 35 18.25 -0.93 -1.35
C GLU A 35 19.16 -2.01 -1.92
N ARG A 36 18.77 -3.28 -1.73
CA ARG A 36 19.54 -4.41 -2.22
C ARG A 36 19.50 -4.54 -3.74
N LEU A 37 18.39 -4.17 -4.38
CA LEU A 37 18.19 -4.29 -5.82
C LEU A 37 18.85 -3.14 -6.58
N ALA A 38 19.45 -3.49 -7.72
CA ALA A 38 19.79 -2.50 -8.72
C ALA A 38 18.52 -1.85 -9.30
N MET A 39 18.67 -0.66 -9.87
CA MET A 39 17.59 0.07 -10.50
C MET A 39 16.91 -0.79 -11.60
N GLY A 40 15.58 -0.76 -11.66
CA GLY A 40 14.79 -1.46 -12.69
C GLY A 40 14.53 -2.95 -12.45
N LEU A 41 15.09 -3.55 -11.39
CA LEU A 41 14.84 -4.96 -11.06
C LEU A 41 13.57 -5.20 -10.21
N ASN A 42 12.89 -4.14 -9.78
CA ASN A 42 11.68 -4.26 -8.99
C ASN A 42 10.45 -4.51 -9.89
N THR A 43 9.69 -5.57 -9.62
CA THR A 43 8.47 -5.88 -10.36
C THR A 43 7.29 -5.05 -9.81
N SER A 44 6.70 -4.19 -10.64
CA SER A 44 5.55 -3.31 -10.32
C SER A 44 4.30 -4.11 -9.96
N ARG A 45 3.80 -4.05 -8.71
CA ARG A 45 2.61 -4.84 -8.29
C ARG A 45 1.38 -3.97 -8.03
N ALA A 46 1.57 -2.74 -7.58
CA ALA A 46 0.49 -1.79 -7.38
C ALA A 46 0.25 -0.92 -8.63
N GLY A 47 -0.99 -0.51 -8.83
CA GLY A 47 -1.40 0.28 -10.00
C GLY A 47 -2.39 1.40 -9.68
N VAL A 48 -2.63 1.68 -8.40
CA VAL A 48 -3.67 2.62 -7.97
C VAL A 48 -3.24 3.41 -6.74
N ILE A 49 -3.53 4.71 -6.75
CA ILE A 49 -3.44 5.60 -5.60
C ILE A 49 -4.84 6.17 -5.31
N HIS A 50 -5.26 6.08 -4.04
CA HIS A 50 -6.56 6.55 -3.57
C HIS A 50 -6.52 8.00 -3.09
N ALA A 51 -7.69 8.64 -3.06
CA ALA A 51 -7.86 10.05 -2.69
C ALA A 51 -7.20 10.43 -1.36
N GLN A 52 -7.33 9.61 -0.31
CA GLN A 52 -6.67 9.88 0.97
C GLN A 52 -5.14 9.84 0.86
N THR A 53 -4.60 8.89 0.11
CA THR A 53 -3.14 8.77 -0.06
C THR A 53 -2.59 9.96 -0.86
N LEU A 54 -3.28 10.42 -1.90
CA LEU A 54 -2.89 11.65 -2.61
C LEU A 54 -2.88 12.87 -1.68
N ALA A 55 -3.91 13.03 -0.84
CA ALA A 55 -3.97 14.10 0.15
C ALA A 55 -2.81 14.01 1.17
N SER A 56 -2.48 12.81 1.64
CA SER A 56 -1.35 12.59 2.55
C SER A 56 0.02 12.81 1.89
N LEU A 57 0.14 12.65 0.57
CA LEU A 57 1.38 12.87 -0.19
C LEU A 57 1.59 14.32 -0.65
N GLU A 58 0.58 15.17 -0.48
CA GLU A 58 0.64 16.58 -0.89
C GLU A 58 1.77 17.36 -0.18
N PRO A 59 1.98 17.24 1.15
CA PRO A 59 3.13 17.87 1.83
C PRO A 59 4.50 17.41 1.31
N LEU A 60 4.58 16.18 0.78
CA LEU A 60 5.82 15.65 0.19
C LEU A 60 6.15 16.26 -1.18
N GLY A 61 5.20 16.99 -1.78
CA GLY A 61 5.37 17.69 -3.05
C GLY A 61 5.34 16.77 -4.29
N VAL A 62 4.78 15.57 -4.16
CA VAL A 62 4.72 14.58 -5.25
C VAL A 62 3.31 14.38 -5.82
N ALA A 63 2.26 14.75 -5.08
CA ALA A 63 0.87 14.55 -5.49
C ALA A 63 0.56 15.17 -6.87
N GLY A 64 1.00 16.40 -7.13
CA GLY A 64 0.78 17.07 -8.42
C GLY A 64 1.36 16.29 -9.61
N ARG A 65 2.59 15.78 -9.48
CA ARG A 65 3.26 15.02 -10.55
C ARG A 65 2.63 13.63 -10.74
N LEU A 66 2.21 12.98 -9.66
CA LEU A 66 1.44 11.73 -9.72
C LEU A 66 0.14 11.94 -10.50
N VAL A 67 -0.59 13.01 -10.18
CA VAL A 67 -1.87 13.36 -10.81
C VAL A 67 -1.71 13.77 -12.27
N GLU A 68 -0.59 14.42 -12.63
CA GLU A 68 -0.26 14.80 -14.00
C GLU A 68 0.00 13.57 -14.89
N LEU A 69 0.73 12.58 -14.37
CA LEU A 69 1.15 11.40 -15.13
C LEU A 69 0.19 10.21 -15.00
N GLY A 70 -0.66 10.19 -14.00
CA GLY A 70 -1.66 9.15 -13.78
C GLY A 70 -2.95 9.36 -14.57
N LEU A 71 -3.76 8.31 -14.66
CA LEU A 71 -5.08 8.33 -15.27
C LEU A 71 -6.13 8.47 -14.17
N LYS A 72 -6.85 9.59 -14.19
CA LYS A 72 -7.95 9.85 -13.25
C LYS A 72 -9.18 9.05 -13.68
N LEU A 73 -9.72 8.27 -12.77
CA LEU A 73 -10.99 7.58 -12.94
C LEU A 73 -11.96 8.00 -11.86
N ASP A 74 -13.20 8.24 -12.27
CA ASP A 74 -14.27 8.56 -11.34
C ASP A 74 -14.95 7.32 -10.79
N ASP A 75 -14.74 6.14 -11.41
CA ASP A 75 -15.61 4.99 -11.19
C ASP A 75 -14.87 3.66 -11.02
N PHE A 76 -15.30 2.90 -10.01
CA PHE A 76 -15.08 1.46 -9.91
C PHE A 76 -16.40 0.73 -10.12
N ALA A 77 -16.41 -0.31 -10.96
CA ALA A 77 -17.61 -1.10 -11.22
C ALA A 77 -17.40 -2.57 -10.87
N ILE A 78 -18.29 -3.12 -10.05
CA ILE A 78 -18.44 -4.57 -9.90
C ILE A 78 -19.50 -5.03 -10.90
N ARG A 79 -19.16 -6.04 -11.68
CA ARG A 79 -19.94 -6.52 -12.82
C ARG A 79 -20.12 -8.03 -12.78
N ASP A 80 -21.25 -8.47 -13.34
CA ASP A 80 -21.46 -9.85 -13.79
C ASP A 80 -21.61 -9.79 -15.31
N ARG A 81 -20.51 -10.08 -16.02
CA ARG A 81 -20.38 -9.86 -17.46
C ARG A 81 -20.78 -8.42 -17.84
N ASP A 82 -21.77 -8.25 -18.70
CA ASP A 82 -22.23 -6.94 -19.18
C ASP A 82 -23.06 -6.17 -18.14
N ARG A 83 -23.58 -6.85 -17.11
CA ARG A 83 -24.44 -6.25 -16.08
C ARG A 83 -23.60 -5.60 -14.98
N THR A 84 -23.78 -4.29 -14.78
CA THR A 84 -23.27 -3.58 -13.60
C THR A 84 -24.07 -3.98 -12.37
N LEU A 85 -23.39 -4.52 -11.36
CA LEU A 85 -23.97 -4.86 -10.06
C LEU A 85 -23.83 -3.71 -9.08
N LEU A 86 -22.66 -3.09 -9.03
CA LEU A 86 -22.35 -1.96 -8.16
C LEU A 86 -21.41 -1.01 -8.90
N LYS A 87 -21.68 0.29 -8.84
CA LYS A 87 -20.81 1.34 -9.35
C LYS A 87 -20.49 2.30 -8.22
N LEU A 88 -19.22 2.41 -7.86
CA LEU A 88 -18.71 3.27 -6.81
C LEU A 88 -18.13 4.53 -7.47
N GLY A 89 -18.77 5.67 -7.24
CA GLY A 89 -18.35 6.96 -7.77
C GLY A 89 -17.48 7.74 -6.80
N PHE A 90 -16.32 8.17 -7.26
CA PHE A 90 -15.28 8.90 -6.52
C PHE A 90 -15.33 10.43 -6.78
N GLY A 91 -16.02 10.87 -7.84
CA GLY A 91 -16.10 12.27 -8.27
C GLY A 91 -16.64 13.29 -7.24
N ASN A 92 -17.29 12.83 -6.17
CA ASN A 92 -17.89 13.68 -5.13
C ASN A 92 -17.31 13.43 -3.73
N LEU A 93 -16.08 12.93 -3.66
CA LEU A 93 -15.40 12.71 -2.39
C LEU A 93 -15.03 14.04 -1.72
N PRO A 94 -15.07 14.12 -0.37
CA PRO A 94 -14.60 15.29 0.38
C PRO A 94 -13.06 15.30 0.44
N SER A 95 -12.43 15.51 -0.71
CA SER A 95 -10.97 15.54 -0.88
C SER A 95 -10.61 16.48 -2.03
N PRO A 96 -9.44 17.14 -2.00
CA PRO A 96 -8.90 17.84 -3.17
C PRO A 96 -8.65 16.91 -4.37
N TYR A 97 -8.60 15.59 -4.14
CA TYR A 97 -8.44 14.56 -5.17
C TYR A 97 -9.68 13.66 -5.26
N PRO A 98 -10.83 14.13 -5.77
CA PRO A 98 -12.07 13.36 -5.81
C PRO A 98 -12.07 12.36 -6.98
N HIS A 99 -11.08 11.47 -7.03
CA HIS A 99 -10.92 10.45 -8.06
C HIS A 99 -10.08 9.29 -7.54
N VAL A 100 -10.07 8.19 -8.28
CA VAL A 100 -9.04 7.17 -8.17
C VAL A 100 -7.97 7.45 -9.21
N LEU A 101 -6.70 7.42 -8.82
CA LEU A 101 -5.60 7.64 -9.74
C LEU A 101 -4.98 6.30 -10.12
N MET A 102 -5.15 5.90 -11.38
CA MET A 102 -4.46 4.77 -11.95
C MET A 102 -3.06 5.18 -12.37
N ILE A 103 -2.05 4.62 -11.70
CA ILE A 103 -0.65 4.90 -11.98
C ILE A 103 0.19 3.66 -11.62
N PRO A 104 1.02 3.15 -12.55
CA PRO A 104 1.90 2.03 -12.27
C PRO A 104 2.89 2.34 -11.13
N GLN A 105 3.13 1.37 -10.26
CA GLN A 105 4.06 1.52 -9.13
C GLN A 105 5.46 1.97 -9.54
N ASN A 106 5.99 1.49 -10.67
CA ASN A 106 7.30 1.91 -11.16
C ASN A 106 7.35 3.42 -11.45
N LEU A 107 6.28 4.00 -11.97
CA LEU A 107 6.19 5.44 -12.22
C LEU A 107 6.04 6.22 -10.90
N THR A 108 5.30 5.67 -9.94
CA THR A 108 5.23 6.23 -8.57
C THR A 108 6.63 6.24 -7.91
N GLU A 109 7.37 5.15 -7.99
CA GLU A 109 8.74 5.04 -7.45
C GLU A 109 9.70 6.01 -8.15
N GLU A 110 9.59 6.17 -9.48
CA GLU A 110 10.36 7.14 -10.25
C GLU A 110 10.10 8.58 -9.78
N ILE A 111 8.84 8.98 -9.64
CA ILE A 111 8.47 10.31 -9.15
C ILE A 111 8.99 10.57 -7.73
N LEU A 112 8.91 9.58 -6.85
CA LEU A 112 9.45 9.68 -5.50
C LEU A 112 11.00 9.79 -5.53
N ALA A 113 11.67 9.00 -6.36
CA ALA A 113 13.12 9.05 -6.51
C ALA A 113 13.60 10.39 -7.09
N GLU A 114 12.91 10.92 -8.10
CA GLU A 114 13.16 12.28 -8.62
C GLU A 114 13.01 13.34 -7.53
N ARG A 115 12.01 13.20 -6.66
CA ARG A 115 11.80 14.12 -5.55
C ARG A 115 12.95 14.06 -4.54
N ILE A 116 13.41 12.86 -4.18
CA ILE A 116 14.59 12.68 -3.32
C ILE A 116 15.82 13.37 -3.95
N ALA A 117 16.07 13.14 -5.25
CA ALA A 117 17.19 13.77 -5.95
C ALA A 117 17.09 15.31 -5.95
N LYS A 118 15.89 15.88 -6.16
CA LYS A 118 15.65 17.33 -6.09
C LYS A 118 15.85 17.91 -4.68
N LEU A 119 15.72 17.09 -3.64
CA LEU A 119 16.01 17.45 -2.24
C LEU A 119 17.48 17.22 -1.87
N GLY A 120 18.33 16.80 -2.81
CA GLY A 120 19.74 16.50 -2.58
C GLY A 120 20.00 15.13 -1.95
N GLY A 121 19.00 14.26 -1.90
CA GLY A 121 19.10 12.92 -1.32
C GLY A 121 19.70 11.89 -2.25
N VAL A 122 20.14 10.78 -1.67
CA VAL A 122 20.78 9.67 -2.38
C VAL A 122 20.11 8.35 -2.01
N ILE A 123 19.79 7.55 -3.03
CA ILE A 123 19.31 6.16 -2.86
C ILE A 123 20.52 5.24 -3.04
N HIS A 124 20.97 4.59 -1.97
CA HIS A 124 22.10 3.67 -2.01
C HIS A 124 21.66 2.27 -2.47
N ARG A 125 21.70 2.05 -3.79
CA ARG A 125 21.35 0.75 -4.41
C ARG A 125 22.51 -0.24 -4.42
N GLY A 126 22.18 -1.53 -4.52
CA GLY A 126 23.16 -2.61 -4.42
C GLY A 126 23.71 -2.79 -3.00
N VAL A 127 22.99 -2.30 -1.99
CA VAL A 127 23.37 -2.34 -0.58
C VAL A 127 22.34 -3.18 0.16
N GLU A 128 22.75 -4.37 0.59
CA GLU A 128 21.87 -5.32 1.28
C GLU A 128 22.12 -5.26 2.79
N ALA A 129 21.08 -4.97 3.58
CA ALA A 129 21.16 -5.14 5.02
C ALA A 129 21.03 -6.62 5.38
N LYS A 130 22.05 -7.18 6.02
CA LYS A 130 22.13 -8.60 6.40
C LYS A 130 21.74 -8.85 7.86
N ALA A 131 22.03 -7.91 8.74
CA ALA A 131 21.74 -8.02 10.16
C ALA A 131 21.45 -6.64 10.75
N VAL A 132 20.56 -6.63 11.75
CA VAL A 132 20.22 -5.45 12.55
C VAL A 132 20.28 -5.86 14.01
N THR A 133 20.90 -5.04 14.84
CA THR A 133 20.91 -5.19 16.31
C THR A 133 20.62 -3.82 16.94
N GLN A 134 20.26 -3.80 18.21
CA GLN A 134 20.13 -2.56 18.97
C GLN A 134 20.58 -2.76 20.43
N ASP A 135 21.01 -1.68 21.06
CA ASP A 135 21.37 -1.60 22.46
C ASP A 135 21.00 -0.22 23.05
N SER A 136 21.54 0.10 24.23
CA SER A 136 21.26 1.38 24.89
C SER A 136 21.69 2.59 24.06
N ASP A 137 22.72 2.44 23.25
CA ASP A 137 23.41 3.55 22.58
C ASP A 137 22.85 3.79 21.18
N GLY A 138 22.32 2.76 20.52
CA GLY A 138 21.70 2.90 19.21
C GLY A 138 21.25 1.59 18.58
N ALA A 139 20.93 1.66 17.30
CA ALA A 139 20.75 0.50 16.43
C ALA A 139 21.94 0.39 15.46
N HIS A 140 22.34 -0.83 15.13
CA HIS A 140 23.47 -1.11 14.26
C HIS A 140 23.02 -1.99 13.10
N VAL A 141 23.34 -1.57 11.88
CA VAL A 141 22.98 -2.29 10.65
C VAL A 141 24.24 -2.77 9.96
N THR A 142 24.37 -4.08 9.81
CA THR A 142 25.40 -4.67 8.96
C THR A 142 24.89 -4.71 7.53
N VAL A 143 25.54 -3.94 6.65
CA VAL A 143 25.24 -3.88 5.22
C VAL A 143 26.35 -4.52 4.40
N VAL A 144 25.97 -5.08 3.25
CA VAL A 144 26.89 -5.62 2.26
C VAL A 144 26.77 -4.82 0.97
N GLN A 145 27.91 -4.33 0.47
CA GLN A 145 28.02 -3.66 -0.83
C GLN A 145 29.24 -4.23 -1.56
N ASP A 146 29.05 -4.71 -2.79
CA ASP A 146 30.11 -5.31 -3.62
C ASP A 146 30.90 -6.42 -2.89
N GLY A 147 30.19 -7.23 -2.09
CA GLY A 147 30.76 -8.32 -1.30
C GLY A 147 31.55 -7.89 -0.06
N ARG A 148 31.56 -6.59 0.27
CA ARG A 148 32.21 -6.04 1.47
C ARG A 148 31.17 -5.69 2.52
N GLU A 149 31.42 -6.11 3.75
CA GLU A 149 30.58 -5.77 4.89
C GLU A 149 30.97 -4.44 5.50
N LYS A 150 29.98 -3.68 5.95
CA LYS A 150 30.14 -2.45 6.73
C LYS A 150 29.05 -2.38 7.81
N SER A 151 29.41 -1.95 9.01
CA SER A 151 28.43 -1.60 10.04
C SER A 151 28.12 -0.11 10.00
N ILE A 152 26.86 0.25 10.12
CA ILE A 152 26.38 1.64 10.23
C ILE A 152 25.57 1.75 11.52
N SER A 153 25.93 2.71 12.37
CA SER A 153 25.15 3.01 13.58
C SER A 153 24.07 4.05 13.27
N ALA A 154 22.88 3.84 13.80
CA ALA A 154 21.77 4.77 13.66
C ALA A 154 21.01 4.95 14.97
N ARG A 155 20.44 6.13 15.21
CA ARG A 155 19.55 6.32 16.36
C ARG A 155 18.27 5.52 16.21
N TYR A 156 17.76 5.41 14.98
CA TYR A 156 16.59 4.63 14.60
C TYR A 156 16.82 3.86 13.29
N VAL A 157 16.22 2.68 13.17
CA VAL A 157 16.19 1.89 11.92
C VAL A 157 14.74 1.64 11.52
N VAL A 158 14.41 1.88 10.25
CA VAL A 158 13.07 1.65 9.70
C VAL A 158 13.12 0.59 8.60
N GLY A 159 12.40 -0.51 8.83
CA GLY A 159 12.17 -1.57 7.86
C GLY A 159 11.06 -1.22 6.89
N ALA A 160 11.46 -0.93 5.65
CA ALA A 160 10.61 -0.77 4.46
C ALA A 160 10.91 -1.87 3.42
N ASP A 161 11.44 -3.00 3.89
CA ASP A 161 12.13 -4.06 3.17
C ASP A 161 11.22 -5.25 2.82
N GLY A 162 9.91 -5.03 2.93
CA GLY A 162 8.87 -5.94 2.46
C GLY A 162 8.62 -7.15 3.37
N MET A 163 7.89 -8.13 2.85
CA MET A 163 7.34 -9.25 3.63
C MET A 163 8.40 -10.04 4.42
N HIS A 164 9.64 -10.14 3.92
CA HIS A 164 10.76 -10.85 4.55
C HIS A 164 11.71 -9.89 5.30
N SER A 165 11.13 -8.89 5.98
CA SER A 165 11.86 -7.82 6.64
C SER A 165 12.90 -8.31 7.67
N VAL A 166 14.16 -7.92 7.47
CA VAL A 166 15.25 -8.18 8.42
C VAL A 166 15.09 -7.34 9.68
N VAL A 167 14.51 -6.14 9.57
CA VAL A 167 14.24 -5.27 10.71
C VAL A 167 13.17 -5.86 11.61
N ARG A 168 12.08 -6.38 11.03
CA ARG A 168 11.02 -7.03 11.81
C ARG A 168 11.54 -8.24 12.57
N GLU A 169 12.36 -9.07 11.92
CA GLU A 169 12.97 -10.26 12.53
C GLU A 169 13.93 -9.88 13.66
N ALA A 170 14.82 -8.91 13.43
CA ALA A 170 15.74 -8.40 14.44
C ALA A 170 15.02 -7.78 15.65
N ALA A 171 13.90 -7.11 15.42
CA ALA A 171 13.04 -6.54 16.46
C ALA A 171 12.27 -7.60 17.27
N GLY A 172 12.32 -8.88 16.89
CA GLY A 172 11.54 -9.94 17.54
C GLY A 172 10.03 -9.77 17.37
N ILE A 173 9.59 -9.01 16.36
CA ILE A 173 8.18 -8.69 16.14
C ILE A 173 7.51 -9.84 15.39
N GLY A 174 6.54 -10.48 16.05
CA GLY A 174 5.74 -11.54 15.44
C GLY A 174 4.94 -11.04 14.23
N PHE A 175 4.81 -11.87 13.20
CA PHE A 175 4.05 -11.56 11.99
C PHE A 175 2.84 -12.49 11.85
N GLU A 176 1.75 -12.08 12.48
CA GLU A 176 0.55 -12.88 12.72
C GLU A 176 -0.35 -12.90 11.49
N GLY A 177 -0.97 -14.05 11.23
CA GLY A 177 -1.95 -14.23 10.16
C GLY A 177 -1.73 -15.49 9.33
N GLU A 178 -2.60 -15.69 8.35
CA GLU A 178 -2.66 -16.92 7.56
C GLU A 178 -2.10 -16.70 6.15
N ALA A 179 -1.55 -17.77 5.57
CA ALA A 179 -1.32 -17.78 4.13
C ALA A 179 -2.68 -17.85 3.43
N TYR A 180 -2.89 -17.00 2.43
CA TYR A 180 -4.08 -17.11 1.61
C TYR A 180 -3.83 -18.15 0.51
N ASP A 181 -4.67 -19.19 0.43
CA ASP A 181 -4.46 -20.30 -0.51
C ASP A 181 -4.68 -19.92 -1.98
N GLY A 182 -5.22 -18.72 -2.26
CA GLY A 182 -5.48 -18.26 -3.63
C GLY A 182 -4.22 -17.84 -4.38
N VAL A 183 -4.08 -18.35 -5.61
CA VAL A 183 -3.08 -17.89 -6.57
C VAL A 183 -3.67 -16.74 -7.39
N PHE A 184 -2.86 -15.73 -7.64
CA PHE A 184 -3.23 -14.59 -8.48
C PHE A 184 -2.32 -14.52 -9.70
N VAL A 185 -2.92 -14.13 -10.82
CA VAL A 185 -2.22 -13.69 -12.02
C VAL A 185 -2.32 -12.18 -12.08
N LEU A 186 -1.21 -11.52 -12.38
CA LEU A 186 -1.18 -10.11 -12.75
C LEU A 186 -0.44 -9.94 -14.07
N ALA A 187 -0.98 -9.13 -14.96
CA ALA A 187 -0.40 -8.86 -16.27
C ALA A 187 -0.75 -7.44 -16.73
N ASP A 188 0.17 -6.78 -17.42
CA ASP A 188 -0.12 -5.55 -18.16
C ASP A 188 -0.16 -5.87 -19.66
N VAL A 189 -1.29 -5.53 -20.30
CA VAL A 189 -1.60 -5.93 -21.68
C VAL A 189 -2.12 -4.75 -22.50
N ARG A 190 -1.89 -4.81 -23.82
CA ARG A 190 -2.71 -4.04 -24.77
C ARG A 190 -3.99 -4.82 -25.05
N LEU A 191 -5.13 -4.15 -24.92
CA LEU A 191 -6.42 -4.82 -24.94
C LEU A 191 -7.42 -4.03 -25.80
N ASP A 192 -8.06 -4.71 -26.75
CA ASP A 192 -9.34 -4.23 -27.29
C ASP A 192 -10.41 -4.49 -26.23
N TRP A 193 -10.70 -3.47 -25.43
CA TRP A 193 -11.59 -3.60 -24.28
C TRP A 193 -12.99 -3.02 -24.58
N PRO A 194 -14.06 -3.84 -24.60
CA PRO A 194 -15.40 -3.39 -25.01
C PRO A 194 -16.06 -2.38 -24.06
N LEU A 195 -15.61 -2.24 -22.80
CA LEU A 195 -16.18 -1.26 -21.86
C LEU A 195 -15.45 0.09 -21.88
N GLY A 196 -14.35 0.21 -22.62
CA GLY A 196 -13.53 1.43 -22.67
C GLY A 196 -12.72 1.70 -21.39
N PRO A 197 -11.85 2.73 -21.39
CA PRO A 197 -10.91 3.02 -20.31
C PRO A 197 -11.47 3.95 -19.22
N THR A 198 -12.77 3.96 -18.97
CA THR A 198 -13.43 4.95 -18.09
C THR A 198 -13.69 4.46 -16.66
N GLU A 199 -13.45 3.18 -16.39
CA GLU A 199 -13.66 2.57 -15.08
C GLU A 199 -12.60 1.49 -14.80
N VAL A 200 -12.42 1.14 -13.52
CA VAL A 200 -11.85 -0.15 -13.14
C VAL A 200 -12.99 -1.16 -13.06
N SER A 201 -12.92 -2.23 -13.87
CA SER A 201 -13.96 -3.26 -13.94
C SER A 201 -13.56 -4.49 -13.12
N LEU A 202 -14.32 -4.80 -12.07
CA LEU A 202 -14.22 -6.05 -11.29
C LEU A 202 -15.31 -7.01 -11.76
N LEU A 203 -14.92 -8.03 -12.52
CA LEU A 203 -15.81 -9.04 -13.09
C LEU A 203 -15.90 -10.24 -12.16
N PHE A 204 -17.06 -10.41 -11.54
CA PHE A 204 -17.36 -11.56 -10.69
C PHE A 204 -17.93 -12.69 -11.54
N SER A 205 -17.20 -13.81 -11.61
CA SER A 205 -17.61 -15.00 -12.36
C SER A 205 -17.63 -16.23 -11.46
N PRO A 206 -18.46 -17.26 -11.76
CA PRO A 206 -18.33 -18.57 -11.10
C PRO A 206 -16.92 -19.17 -11.20
N ALA A 207 -16.13 -18.74 -12.19
CA ALA A 207 -14.75 -19.17 -12.37
C ALA A 207 -13.72 -18.35 -11.56
N GLY A 208 -14.15 -17.37 -10.77
CA GLY A 208 -13.28 -16.46 -10.01
C GLY A 208 -13.44 -14.99 -10.42
N LEU A 209 -12.55 -14.15 -9.89
CA LEU A 209 -12.49 -12.71 -10.15
C LEU A 209 -11.52 -12.41 -11.30
N VAL A 210 -11.88 -11.47 -12.15
CA VAL A 210 -10.94 -10.73 -13.00
C VAL A 210 -11.15 -9.24 -12.75
N VAL A 211 -10.07 -8.51 -12.54
CA VAL A 211 -10.02 -7.05 -12.52
C VAL A 211 -9.35 -6.60 -13.80
N VAL A 212 -9.96 -5.63 -14.48
CA VAL A 212 -9.41 -4.95 -15.66
C VAL A 212 -9.34 -3.48 -15.33
N ALA A 213 -8.14 -2.91 -15.30
CA ALA A 213 -7.90 -1.54 -14.88
C ALA A 213 -7.06 -0.81 -15.94
N PRO A 214 -7.56 0.30 -16.54
CA PRO A 214 -6.79 1.02 -17.54
C PRO A 214 -5.59 1.74 -16.89
N LEU A 215 -4.51 1.88 -17.67
CA LEU A 215 -3.29 2.58 -17.27
C LEU A 215 -3.05 3.81 -18.17
N PRO A 216 -2.22 4.78 -17.71
CA PRO A 216 -2.03 6.05 -18.41
C PRO A 216 -1.44 5.95 -19.82
N ASP A 217 -0.67 4.89 -20.10
CA ASP A 217 -0.07 4.63 -21.41
C ASP A 217 -1.05 3.99 -22.41
N GLY A 218 -2.31 3.77 -22.00
CA GLY A 218 -3.35 3.09 -22.77
C GLY A 218 -3.29 1.56 -22.72
N SER A 219 -2.43 0.99 -21.89
CA SER A 219 -2.47 -0.44 -21.57
C SER A 219 -3.50 -0.71 -20.46
N TYR A 220 -3.73 -1.98 -20.15
CA TYR A 220 -4.61 -2.43 -19.08
C TYR A 220 -3.89 -3.39 -18.16
N ARG A 221 -4.08 -3.19 -16.86
CA ARG A 221 -3.69 -4.15 -15.84
C ARG A 221 -4.80 -5.16 -15.60
N ILE A 222 -4.45 -6.42 -15.72
CA ILE A 222 -5.28 -7.58 -15.39
C ILE A 222 -4.85 -8.11 -14.03
N VAL A 223 -5.81 -8.33 -13.12
CA VAL A 223 -5.59 -9.08 -11.88
C VAL A 223 -6.66 -10.14 -11.76
N ALA A 224 -6.26 -11.41 -11.68
CA ALA A 224 -7.21 -12.52 -11.71
C ALA A 224 -6.92 -13.54 -10.62
N THR A 225 -7.97 -14.07 -9.98
CA THR A 225 -7.81 -15.24 -9.10
C THR A 225 -7.80 -16.52 -9.94
N VAL A 226 -6.89 -17.44 -9.64
CA VAL A 226 -6.76 -18.73 -10.33
C VAL A 226 -6.49 -19.83 -9.32
N ASP A 227 -6.88 -21.07 -9.65
CA ASP A 227 -6.50 -22.21 -8.82
C ASP A 227 -5.01 -22.58 -9.06
N GLN A 228 -4.56 -22.50 -10.31
CA GLN A 228 -3.17 -22.67 -10.73
C GLN A 228 -2.87 -21.77 -11.94
N ALA A 229 -1.61 -21.37 -12.09
CA ALA A 229 -1.09 -20.67 -13.27
C ALA A 229 0.40 -20.94 -13.44
N PRO A 230 0.93 -20.89 -14.68
CA PRO A 230 2.37 -20.86 -14.92
C PRO A 230 3.01 -19.63 -14.27
N GLU A 231 4.33 -19.68 -14.06
CA GLU A 231 5.05 -18.57 -13.41
C GLU A 231 4.99 -17.25 -14.16
N LYS A 232 5.01 -17.36 -15.49
CA LYS A 232 4.83 -16.26 -16.42
C LYS A 232 3.68 -16.61 -17.36
N PRO A 233 2.43 -16.24 -17.00
CA PRO A 233 1.27 -16.41 -17.87
C PRO A 233 1.45 -15.72 -19.21
N ASP A 234 1.07 -16.38 -20.30
CA ASP A 234 1.19 -15.81 -21.64
C ASP A 234 -0.11 -15.14 -22.11
N ILE A 235 -0.13 -14.65 -23.36
CA ILE A 235 -1.31 -14.03 -23.98
C ILE A 235 -2.52 -14.97 -23.96
N ALA A 236 -2.32 -16.27 -24.22
CA ALA A 236 -3.41 -17.24 -24.29
C ALA A 236 -4.02 -17.47 -22.90
N ASP A 237 -3.20 -17.50 -21.85
CA ASP A 237 -3.66 -17.57 -20.47
C ASP A 237 -4.55 -16.37 -20.11
N ILE A 238 -4.11 -15.15 -20.44
CA ILE A 238 -4.87 -13.93 -20.15
C ILE A 238 -6.15 -13.85 -20.99
N GLN A 239 -6.08 -14.21 -22.28
CA GLN A 239 -7.24 -14.27 -23.16
C GLN A 239 -8.29 -15.26 -22.63
N ALA A 240 -7.88 -16.46 -22.18
CA ALA A 240 -8.79 -17.45 -21.62
C ALA A 240 -9.49 -16.96 -20.34
N LEU A 241 -8.79 -16.19 -19.49
CA LEU A 241 -9.39 -15.56 -18.31
C LEU A 241 -10.47 -14.56 -18.71
N LEU A 242 -10.20 -13.72 -19.71
CA LEU A 242 -11.13 -12.72 -20.22
C LEU A 242 -12.32 -13.34 -20.95
N ASP A 243 -12.12 -14.38 -21.75
CA ASP A 243 -13.21 -15.09 -22.44
C ASP A 243 -14.18 -15.74 -21.44
N ARG A 244 -13.64 -16.30 -20.36
CA ARG A 244 -14.45 -17.00 -19.35
C ARG A 244 -15.17 -16.06 -18.39
N ARG A 245 -14.64 -14.88 -18.12
CA ARG A 245 -15.08 -13.99 -17.03
C ARG A 245 -15.53 -12.60 -17.51
N GLY A 246 -15.12 -12.20 -18.70
CA GLY A 246 -15.36 -10.90 -19.31
C GLY A 246 -16.78 -10.66 -19.84
N PRO A 247 -17.01 -9.48 -20.43
CA PRO A 247 -18.27 -9.12 -21.09
C PRO A 247 -18.62 -10.10 -22.20
N SER A 248 -19.92 -10.31 -22.45
CA SER A 248 -20.42 -11.19 -23.52
C SER A 248 -20.92 -10.41 -24.74
N GLY A 249 -21.31 -9.14 -24.57
CA GLY A 249 -21.81 -8.27 -25.65
C GLY A 249 -20.72 -7.74 -26.59
N GLY A 250 -19.44 -7.89 -26.22
CA GLY A 250 -18.27 -7.62 -27.06
C GLY A 250 -17.10 -8.45 -26.55
N ARG A 251 -16.33 -9.06 -27.46
CA ARG A 251 -15.19 -9.91 -27.07
C ARG A 251 -13.98 -9.04 -26.79
N ALA A 252 -13.44 -9.15 -25.58
CA ALA A 252 -12.14 -8.58 -25.25
C ALA A 252 -11.06 -9.34 -26.03
N ARG A 253 -10.08 -8.62 -26.60
CA ARG A 253 -8.96 -9.25 -27.32
C ARG A 253 -7.63 -8.72 -26.80
N VAL A 254 -6.81 -9.62 -26.26
CA VAL A 254 -5.43 -9.34 -25.86
C VAL A 254 -4.60 -9.19 -27.13
N LEU A 255 -4.06 -7.99 -27.35
CA LEU A 255 -3.26 -7.65 -28.53
C LEU A 255 -1.78 -7.87 -28.28
N ASP A 256 -1.33 -7.56 -27.08
CA ASP A 256 0.07 -7.65 -26.67
C ASP A 256 0.17 -7.83 -25.16
N LEU A 257 1.29 -8.38 -24.69
CA LEU A 257 1.59 -8.62 -23.28
C LEU A 257 2.95 -8.01 -22.93
N THR A 258 2.92 -6.93 -22.16
CA THR A 258 4.14 -6.25 -21.71
C THR A 258 4.86 -7.09 -20.66
N TRP A 259 4.14 -7.61 -19.68
CA TRP A 259 4.68 -8.49 -18.64
C TRP A 259 3.55 -9.22 -17.90
N SER A 260 3.91 -10.33 -17.25
CA SER A 260 3.01 -11.07 -16.37
C SER A 260 3.76 -11.75 -15.23
N SER A 261 3.02 -12.08 -14.17
CA SER A 261 3.55 -12.80 -13.03
C SER A 261 2.43 -13.54 -12.29
N ARG A 262 2.75 -14.74 -11.78
CA ARG A 262 1.95 -15.39 -10.74
C ARG A 262 2.46 -14.99 -9.35
N PHE A 263 1.56 -14.81 -8.41
CA PHE A 263 1.92 -14.63 -7.00
C PHE A 263 0.89 -15.25 -6.07
N ARG A 264 1.34 -15.54 -4.85
CA ARG A 264 0.47 -15.92 -3.74
C ARG A 264 0.29 -14.71 -2.84
N VAL A 265 -0.90 -14.60 -2.27
CA VAL A 265 -1.19 -13.55 -1.32
C VAL A 265 -1.03 -14.09 0.09
N HIS A 266 -0.51 -13.27 0.98
CA HIS A 266 -0.44 -13.54 2.39
C HIS A 266 -1.28 -12.50 3.11
N HIS A 267 -1.99 -12.90 4.16
CA HIS A 267 -2.68 -11.98 5.05
C HIS A 267 -1.95 -12.01 6.38
N ARG A 268 -1.08 -11.03 6.59
CA ARG A 268 -0.31 -10.93 7.83
C ARG A 268 -0.19 -9.49 8.29
N ILE A 269 -0.16 -9.32 9.61
CA ILE A 269 0.06 -8.04 10.27
C ILE A 269 1.09 -8.23 11.39
N ALA A 270 1.99 -7.27 11.51
CA ALA A 270 2.97 -7.26 12.57
C ALA A 270 2.27 -7.04 13.90
N ARG A 271 2.67 -7.82 14.92
CA ARG A 271 2.09 -7.74 16.25
C ARG A 271 2.27 -6.34 16.86
N SER A 272 3.39 -5.71 16.55
CA SER A 272 3.75 -4.34 16.91
C SER A 272 4.45 -3.69 15.71
N TYR A 273 4.45 -2.37 15.62
CA TYR A 273 5.07 -1.60 14.55
C TYR A 273 6.44 -1.01 14.96
N ARG A 274 6.79 -1.16 16.24
CA ARG A 274 8.00 -0.64 16.84
C ARG A 274 8.49 -1.55 17.96
N ASN A 275 9.80 -1.78 18.01
CA ASN A 275 10.47 -2.25 19.22
C ASN A 275 11.67 -1.35 19.50
N GLU A 276 11.55 -0.49 20.51
CA GLU A 276 12.56 0.51 20.88
C GLU A 276 13.00 1.39 19.71
N ARG A 277 14.14 1.12 19.09
CA ARG A 277 14.72 1.91 17.99
C ARG A 277 14.40 1.37 16.60
N LEU A 278 13.75 0.20 16.54
CA LEU A 278 13.44 -0.50 15.29
C LEU A 278 11.95 -0.33 14.95
N PHE A 279 11.67 0.17 13.75
CA PHE A 279 10.33 0.39 13.22
C PHE A 279 10.08 -0.45 11.98
N VAL A 280 8.83 -0.81 11.72
CA VAL A 280 8.42 -1.50 10.48
C VAL A 280 7.25 -0.77 9.82
N MET A 281 7.23 -0.72 8.49
CA MET A 281 6.18 -0.05 7.72
C MET A 281 5.91 -0.73 6.37
N GLY A 282 4.75 -0.45 5.76
CA GLY A 282 4.35 -1.08 4.50
C GLY A 282 4.34 -2.60 4.59
N ASP A 283 4.79 -3.29 3.54
CA ASP A 283 4.81 -4.76 3.47
C ASP A 283 5.67 -5.44 4.57
N ALA A 284 6.58 -4.71 5.23
CA ALA A 284 7.29 -5.21 6.42
C ALA A 284 6.36 -5.33 7.63
N ALA A 285 5.35 -4.47 7.72
CA ALA A 285 4.38 -4.42 8.81
C ALA A 285 3.05 -5.10 8.48
N HIS A 286 2.59 -5.08 7.23
CA HIS A 286 1.30 -5.64 6.84
C HIS A 286 1.26 -6.06 5.37
N VAL A 287 0.71 -7.24 5.12
CA VAL A 287 0.48 -7.78 3.77
C VAL A 287 -0.93 -8.34 3.71
N HIS A 288 -1.62 -8.12 2.60
CA HIS A 288 -3.02 -8.49 2.46
C HIS A 288 -3.44 -8.69 1.00
N SER A 289 -4.68 -9.14 0.79
CA SER A 289 -5.30 -9.26 -0.54
C SER A 289 -5.12 -7.97 -1.36
N PRO A 290 -4.76 -8.05 -2.65
CA PRO A 290 -4.71 -6.89 -3.53
C PRO A 290 -6.10 -6.28 -3.79
N ALA A 291 -7.18 -6.91 -3.30
CA ALA A 291 -8.54 -6.41 -3.44
C ALA A 291 -8.65 -4.96 -2.96
N GLY A 292 -9.18 -4.10 -3.84
CA GLY A 292 -9.30 -2.67 -3.59
C GLY A 292 -8.00 -1.87 -3.70
N GLY A 293 -6.87 -2.50 -4.04
CA GLY A 293 -5.60 -1.83 -4.32
C GLY A 293 -5.01 -1.06 -3.13
N GLN A 294 -5.15 -1.58 -1.91
CA GLN A 294 -4.86 -0.82 -0.69
C GLN A 294 -3.39 -0.91 -0.22
N GLY A 295 -2.62 -1.93 -0.58
CA GLY A 295 -1.32 -2.22 0.07
C GLY A 295 -0.32 -1.07 0.00
N MET A 296 0.02 -0.65 -1.23
CA MET A 296 0.90 0.51 -1.45
C MET A 296 0.33 1.80 -0.82
N ASN A 297 -0.99 1.99 -0.86
CA ASN A 297 -1.65 3.16 -0.29
C ASN A 297 -1.49 3.24 1.23
N THR A 298 -1.66 2.12 1.93
CA THR A 298 -1.44 2.03 3.38
C THR A 298 0.01 2.31 3.72
N GLY A 299 0.96 1.67 3.02
CA GLY A 299 2.39 1.87 3.25
C GLY A 299 2.87 3.29 2.97
N LEU A 300 2.32 3.97 1.96
CA LEU A 300 2.66 5.38 1.70
C LEU A 300 2.17 6.31 2.83
N ILE A 301 1.00 6.02 3.41
CA ILE A 301 0.50 6.79 4.56
C ILE A 301 1.34 6.48 5.81
N ASP A 302 1.78 5.24 6.01
CA ASP A 302 2.69 4.90 7.12
C ASP A 302 3.98 5.74 7.05
N ALA A 303 4.56 5.87 5.86
CA ALA A 303 5.76 6.68 5.63
C ALA A 303 5.56 8.16 5.95
N VAL A 304 4.41 8.73 5.58
CA VAL A 304 4.07 10.13 5.89
C VAL A 304 3.96 10.34 7.40
N VAL A 305 3.19 9.49 8.08
CA VAL A 305 2.96 9.61 9.53
C VAL A 305 4.24 9.35 10.32
N LEU A 306 5.00 8.32 9.97
CA LEU A 306 6.26 8.01 10.65
C LEU A 306 7.33 9.07 10.37
N GLY A 307 7.38 9.60 9.14
CA GLY A 307 8.32 10.67 8.78
C GLY A 307 8.09 11.97 9.55
N GLU A 308 6.82 12.39 9.68
CA GLU A 308 6.45 13.53 10.51
C GLU A 308 6.80 13.26 11.99
N LEU A 309 6.48 12.08 12.51
CA LEU A 309 6.72 11.73 13.91
C LEU A 309 8.21 11.68 14.26
N LEU A 310 9.02 11.01 13.43
CA LEU A 310 10.48 10.95 13.62
C LEU A 310 11.10 12.34 13.46
N GLY A 311 10.65 13.12 12.48
CA GLY A 311 11.06 14.51 12.31
C GLY A 311 10.79 15.35 13.55
N ASP A 312 9.58 15.29 14.10
CA ASP A 312 9.20 16.01 15.31
C ASP A 312 10.02 15.58 16.53
N VAL A 313 10.25 14.28 16.72
CA VAL A 313 10.99 13.76 17.87
C VAL A 313 12.48 14.12 17.78
N ILE A 314 13.10 13.95 16.62
CA ILE A 314 14.53 14.25 16.42
C ILE A 314 14.80 15.76 16.57
N ASN A 315 13.89 16.60 16.06
CA ASN A 315 13.99 18.06 16.18
C ASN A 315 13.50 18.61 17.54
N GLY A 316 13.08 17.76 18.48
CA GLY A 316 12.66 18.16 19.83
C GLY A 316 11.29 18.85 19.90
N VAL A 317 10.46 18.75 18.86
CA VAL A 317 9.06 19.19 18.86
C VAL A 317 8.19 18.25 19.71
N ARG A 318 8.51 16.95 19.69
CA ARG A 318 7.85 15.92 20.51
C ARG A 318 8.85 15.16 21.38
N PRO A 319 8.42 14.66 22.56
CA PRO A 319 9.24 13.74 23.33
C PRO A 319 9.28 12.35 22.68
N GLU A 320 10.38 11.59 22.88
CA GLU A 320 10.51 10.21 22.38
C GLU A 320 9.39 9.27 22.86
N SER A 321 8.77 9.56 24.00
CA SER A 321 7.62 8.80 24.51
C SER A 321 6.39 8.85 23.60
N GLU A 322 6.34 9.76 22.63
CA GLU A 322 5.27 9.83 21.62
C GLU A 322 5.53 8.97 20.38
N LEU A 323 6.67 8.29 20.28
CA LEU A 323 6.95 7.40 19.14
C LEU A 323 5.93 6.26 18.99
N ASP A 324 5.25 5.88 20.08
CA ASP A 324 4.20 4.86 20.08
C ASP A 324 2.92 5.31 19.34
N LEU A 325 2.74 6.63 19.12
CA LEU A 325 1.63 7.16 18.31
C LEU A 325 1.61 6.57 16.90
N TYR A 326 2.78 6.21 16.36
CA TYR A 326 2.85 5.55 15.05
C TYR A 326 2.06 4.24 15.05
N GLU A 327 2.26 3.37 16.04
CA GLU A 327 1.51 2.13 16.14
C GLU A 327 0.03 2.39 16.42
N ASP A 328 -0.27 3.27 17.38
CA ASP A 328 -1.63 3.61 17.81
C ASP A 328 -2.51 4.08 16.65
N LEU A 329 -1.92 4.77 15.67
CA LEU A 329 -2.65 5.27 14.50
C LEU A 329 -2.62 4.26 13.35
N ARG A 330 -1.46 3.67 13.05
CA ARG A 330 -1.26 2.95 11.78
C ARG A 330 -1.63 1.48 11.83
N ARG A 331 -1.48 0.82 12.98
CA ARG A 331 -1.86 -0.59 13.12
C ARG A 331 -3.39 -0.79 13.01
N PRO A 332 -4.24 0.01 13.68
CA PRO A 332 -5.70 -0.08 13.48
C PRO A 332 -6.13 0.25 12.04
N ALA A 333 -5.48 1.22 11.40
CA ALA A 333 -5.77 1.56 10.00
C ALA A 333 -5.47 0.39 9.05
N ALA A 334 -4.36 -0.33 9.26
CA ALA A 334 -4.03 -1.53 8.49
C ALA A 334 -5.02 -2.69 8.76
N GLN A 335 -5.47 -2.87 10.00
CA GLN A 335 -6.51 -3.86 10.34
C GLN A 335 -7.81 -3.60 9.59
N GLU A 336 -8.29 -2.35 9.56
CA GLU A 336 -9.48 -1.99 8.79
C GLU A 336 -9.32 -2.27 7.28
N VAL A 337 -8.12 -2.05 6.74
CA VAL A 337 -7.79 -2.36 5.34
C VAL A 337 -7.84 -3.87 5.09
N ILE A 338 -7.23 -4.66 5.98
CA ILE A 338 -7.23 -6.13 5.90
C ILE A 338 -8.67 -6.66 5.94
N GLU A 339 -9.50 -6.16 6.86
CA GLU A 339 -10.91 -6.55 6.94
C GLU A 339 -11.69 -6.19 5.68
N LEU A 340 -11.50 -4.98 5.15
CA LEU A 340 -12.14 -4.53 3.91
C LEU A 340 -11.73 -5.42 2.73
N ALA A 341 -10.43 -5.62 2.54
CA ALA A 341 -9.88 -6.44 1.46
C ALA A 341 -10.34 -7.90 1.59
N GLY A 342 -10.37 -8.43 2.81
CA GLY A 342 -10.90 -9.76 3.11
C GLY A 342 -12.36 -9.91 2.71
N ARG A 343 -13.24 -8.96 3.10
CA ARG A 343 -14.67 -8.98 2.72
C ARG A 343 -14.86 -8.89 1.20
N LEU A 344 -14.12 -8.02 0.51
CA LEU A 344 -14.17 -7.90 -0.95
C LEU A 344 -13.76 -9.21 -1.63
N THR A 345 -12.69 -9.83 -1.16
CA THR A 345 -12.16 -11.09 -1.70
C THR A 345 -13.14 -12.24 -1.47
N SER A 346 -13.66 -12.39 -0.25
CA SER A 346 -14.66 -13.41 0.09
C SER A 346 -15.92 -13.28 -0.76
N MET A 347 -16.42 -12.05 -0.98
CA MET A 347 -17.57 -11.81 -1.87
C MET A 347 -17.29 -12.19 -3.32
N ALA A 348 -16.08 -11.90 -3.81
CA ALA A 348 -15.69 -12.21 -5.18
C ALA A 348 -15.57 -13.72 -5.42
N LEU A 349 -15.20 -14.50 -4.40
CA LEU A 349 -14.90 -15.93 -4.48
C LEU A 349 -16.06 -16.86 -4.10
N ILE A 350 -17.26 -16.34 -3.85
CA ILE A 350 -18.47 -17.15 -3.64
C ILE A 350 -18.70 -18.05 -4.86
N ARG A 351 -18.58 -19.39 -4.69
CA ARG A 351 -18.79 -20.39 -5.75
C ARG A 351 -20.25 -20.85 -5.85
N ALA A 352 -20.94 -21.02 -4.71
CA ALA A 352 -22.29 -21.59 -4.65
C ALA A 352 -23.31 -20.76 -5.47
N PRO A 353 -24.05 -21.35 -6.43
CA PRO A 353 -24.92 -20.62 -7.35
C PRO A 353 -25.96 -19.73 -6.66
N LEU A 354 -26.64 -20.25 -5.63
CA LEU A 354 -27.70 -19.53 -4.93
C LEU A 354 -27.14 -18.32 -4.15
N LEU A 355 -25.98 -18.48 -3.51
CA LEU A 355 -25.30 -17.39 -2.80
C LEU A 355 -24.78 -16.32 -3.78
N ARG A 356 -24.39 -16.68 -5.00
CA ARG A 356 -24.02 -15.70 -6.05
C ARG A 356 -25.22 -14.86 -6.48
N ILE A 357 -26.39 -15.48 -6.66
CA ILE A 357 -27.62 -14.75 -6.99
C ILE A 357 -27.96 -13.77 -5.87
N LEU A 358 -27.93 -14.23 -4.61
CA LEU A 358 -28.20 -13.37 -3.45
C LEU A 358 -27.20 -12.21 -3.37
N ARG A 359 -25.90 -12.47 -3.53
CA ARG A 359 -24.85 -11.44 -3.59
C ARG A 359 -25.14 -10.42 -4.70
N ASN A 360 -25.46 -10.87 -5.90
CA ASN A 360 -25.69 -9.98 -7.04
C ASN A 360 -26.94 -9.10 -6.82
N VAL A 361 -28.01 -9.65 -6.23
CA VAL A 361 -29.20 -8.88 -5.83
C VAL A 361 -28.83 -7.85 -4.76
N ALA A 362 -28.10 -8.26 -3.72
CA ALA A 362 -27.67 -7.38 -2.65
C ALA A 362 -26.79 -6.22 -3.16
N LEU A 363 -25.81 -6.50 -4.03
CA LEU A 363 -24.97 -5.47 -4.66
C LEU A 363 -25.82 -4.49 -5.49
N GLY A 364 -26.79 -5.00 -6.25
CA GLY A 364 -27.73 -4.17 -7.01
C GLY A 364 -28.61 -3.26 -6.13
N LEU A 365 -29.01 -3.74 -4.95
CA LEU A 365 -29.74 -2.93 -3.97
C LEU A 365 -28.84 -1.86 -3.33
N VAL A 366 -27.63 -2.23 -2.94
CA VAL A 366 -26.61 -1.29 -2.42
C VAL A 366 -26.34 -0.17 -3.42
N ASN A 367 -26.24 -0.50 -4.71
CA ASN A 367 -26.04 0.49 -5.77
C ASN A 367 -27.17 1.53 -5.86
N ARG A 368 -28.39 1.18 -5.43
CA ARG A 368 -29.56 2.08 -5.43
C ARG A 368 -29.69 2.92 -4.16
N ILE A 369 -28.88 2.67 -3.13
CA ILE A 369 -28.92 3.39 -1.85
C ILE A 369 -27.68 4.30 -1.75
N PRO A 370 -27.79 5.60 -2.07
CA PRO A 370 -26.64 6.49 -2.19
C PRO A 370 -25.79 6.59 -0.92
N MET A 371 -26.42 6.53 0.26
CA MET A 371 -25.70 6.60 1.54
C MET A 371 -24.79 5.38 1.77
N ILE A 372 -25.28 4.17 1.44
CA ILE A 372 -24.48 2.95 1.60
C ILE A 372 -23.36 2.93 0.57
N ASN A 373 -23.67 3.25 -0.69
CA ASN A 373 -22.68 3.37 -1.75
C ASN A 373 -21.56 4.35 -1.37
N ARG A 374 -21.93 5.57 -0.94
CA ARG A 374 -20.99 6.59 -0.45
C ARG A 374 -20.14 6.09 0.72
N GLY A 375 -20.74 5.37 1.67
CA GLY A 375 -20.01 4.77 2.79
C GLY A 375 -18.94 3.77 2.34
N ILE A 376 -19.23 2.94 1.32
CA ILE A 376 -18.26 2.01 0.73
C ILE A 376 -17.17 2.78 -0.02
N THR A 377 -17.52 3.78 -0.82
CA THR A 377 -16.54 4.61 -1.53
C THR A 377 -15.59 5.31 -0.56
N LEU A 378 -16.09 5.87 0.55
CA LEU A 378 -15.26 6.50 1.59
C LEU A 378 -14.30 5.50 2.27
N LYS A 379 -14.71 4.23 2.40
CA LYS A 379 -13.85 3.16 2.94
C LYS A 379 -12.77 2.77 1.96
N LEU A 380 -13.11 2.66 0.68
CA LEU A 380 -12.20 2.25 -0.38
C LEU A 380 -11.19 3.36 -0.72
N SER A 381 -11.62 4.63 -0.71
CA SER A 381 -10.76 5.78 -0.95
C SER A 381 -9.81 6.13 0.21
N GLY A 382 -9.95 5.43 1.34
CA GLY A 382 -9.19 5.69 2.57
C GLY A 382 -9.70 6.85 3.42
N LEU A 383 -10.62 7.68 2.91
CA LEU A 383 -11.10 8.88 3.62
C LEU A 383 -11.81 8.57 4.94
N SER A 384 -12.44 7.41 5.08
CA SER A 384 -13.00 6.97 6.37
C SER A 384 -11.94 6.82 7.48
N ARG A 385 -10.67 6.63 7.09
CA ARG A 385 -9.51 6.45 7.97
C ARG A 385 -8.61 7.68 8.03
N ALA A 386 -9.02 8.81 7.45
CA ALA A 386 -8.20 10.03 7.35
C ALA A 386 -7.65 10.50 8.70
N LYS A 387 -8.42 10.34 9.78
CA LYS A 387 -7.99 10.71 11.15
C LYS A 387 -6.80 9.88 11.65
N MET A 388 -6.65 8.65 11.17
CA MET A 388 -5.51 7.78 11.48
C MET A 388 -4.29 8.05 10.59
N ALA A 389 -4.35 9.06 9.72
CA ALA A 389 -3.26 9.51 8.86
C ALA A 389 -2.69 10.87 9.30
N ILE A 390 -3.10 11.38 10.47
CA ILE A 390 -2.74 12.70 10.98
C ILE A 390 -2.28 12.53 12.42
N LEU A 391 -1.11 13.06 12.76
CA LEU A 391 -0.65 13.09 14.15
C LEU A 391 -1.51 14.07 14.96
N PRO A 392 -1.86 13.72 16.22
CA PRO A 392 -2.46 14.69 17.13
C PRO A 392 -1.46 15.81 17.42
N ALA A 393 -1.91 16.98 17.87
CA ALA A 393 -1.01 18.06 18.27
C ALA A 393 0.02 17.56 19.32
N PRO A 394 1.29 18.03 19.27
CA PRO A 394 2.31 17.67 20.25
C PRO A 394 1.82 17.90 21.68
N SER A 395 2.10 16.96 22.60
CA SER A 395 1.85 17.23 24.01
C SER A 395 2.76 18.35 24.49
N GLN A 396 2.22 19.29 25.28
CA GLN A 396 3.07 20.33 25.86
C GLN A 396 4.05 19.69 26.85
N PRO A 397 5.35 20.02 26.78
CA PRO A 397 6.32 19.53 27.75
C PRO A 397 5.89 19.91 29.17
N GLY A 398 5.67 18.92 30.04
CA GLY A 398 5.43 19.11 31.48
C GLY A 398 3.99 19.00 31.97
N VAL A 399 2.99 18.78 31.11
CA VAL A 399 1.62 18.49 31.58
C VAL A 399 1.45 16.98 31.75
N ARG A 400 1.73 16.47 32.95
CA ARG A 400 1.25 15.14 33.37
C ARG A 400 -0.26 15.11 33.13
N LYS A 401 -0.75 14.20 32.27
CA LYS A 401 -2.19 13.93 32.13
C LYS A 401 -2.75 13.67 33.54
N GLN A 402 -3.60 14.57 34.05
CA GLN A 402 -4.40 14.25 35.23
C GLN A 402 -5.32 13.09 34.85
N PRO A 403 -5.45 12.04 35.68
CA PRO A 403 -6.38 10.96 35.39
C PRO A 403 -7.78 11.56 35.27
N THR A 404 -8.44 11.28 34.15
CA THR A 404 -9.82 11.67 33.92
C THR A 404 -10.70 11.03 35.01
N ARG A 405 -11.70 11.78 35.49
CA ARG A 405 -12.66 11.41 36.56
C ARG A 405 -13.42 10.09 36.36
N SER A 406 -13.19 9.37 35.27
CA SER A 406 -13.71 8.02 34.99
C SER A 406 -12.92 6.88 35.65
N GLU A 407 -11.70 7.09 36.14
CA GLU A 407 -10.88 6.02 36.75
C GLU A 407 -10.96 5.91 38.28
N VAL A 408 -11.76 6.75 38.96
CA VAL A 408 -11.93 6.71 40.43
C VAL A 408 -13.17 5.90 40.88
N LYS A 409 -13.84 5.19 39.96
CA LYS A 409 -14.95 4.29 40.31
C LYS A 409 -14.68 2.85 39.88
N LEU A 410 -13.62 2.26 40.42
CA LEU A 410 -13.46 0.81 40.46
C LEU A 410 -12.50 0.35 41.56
N VAL A 411 -12.44 1.07 42.69
CA VAL A 411 -11.95 0.52 43.97
C VAL A 411 -12.66 1.26 45.10
N ALA A 412 -13.84 0.77 45.48
CA ALA A 412 -14.50 1.01 46.77
C ALA A 412 -15.59 -0.05 46.97
#